data_AF-A0A9D4GRV8-F1
#
_entry.id   AF-A0A9D4GRV8-F1
#
_cell.length_a   1.000
_cell.length_b   1.000
_cell.length_c   1.000
_cell.angle_alpha   90.00
_cell.angle_beta   90.00
_cell.angle_gamma   90.00
#
_symmetry.space_group_name_H-M   'P 1'
#
loop_
_entity.id
_entity.type
_entity.pdbx_description
1 polymer ?
#
loop_
_entity_poly.entity_id
_entity_poly.type
_entity_poly.pdbx_seq_one_letter_code
_entity_poly.pdbx_strand_id
1 'polypeptide(L)'
;MASSKRRSEIHALSIEESHLRFASSDGSVTLLCQPGFLAKNQLPSMASKPFKVPSLSRTCGNEDEDRLLCPVRSLKFYLSRVKSIRGFRKRLFIP
;
A
#
# COMPACT_ATOMS: atom_id res chain seq x y z
N MET A 1 -4.03 -4.53 -18.89
CA MET A 1 -4.72 -3.28 -18.47
C MET A 1 -5.18 -3.41 -17.01
N ALA A 2 -4.40 -2.90 -16.05
CA ALA A 2 -4.69 -3.04 -14.60
C ALA A 2 -4.63 -1.72 -13.80
N SER A 3 -4.27 -0.61 -14.44
CA SER A 3 -3.88 0.64 -13.77
C SER A 3 -5.04 1.60 -13.50
N SER A 4 -6.10 1.59 -14.33
CA SER A 4 -7.12 2.65 -14.32
C SER A 4 -8.05 2.64 -13.10
N LYS A 5 -8.33 1.48 -12.50
CA LYS A 5 -9.16 1.38 -11.30
C LYS A 5 -8.47 1.98 -10.07
N ARG A 6 -7.17 1.75 -9.93
CA ARG A 6 -6.41 2.06 -8.71
C ARG A 6 -5.83 3.46 -8.66
N ARG A 7 -5.77 4.19 -9.79
CA ARG A 7 -5.22 5.56 -9.80
C ARG A 7 -6.00 6.51 -8.87
N SER A 8 -7.32 6.35 -8.78
CA SER A 8 -8.13 7.14 -7.84
C SER A 8 -7.97 6.70 -6.39
N GLU A 9 -7.54 5.46 -6.11
CA GLU A 9 -7.48 4.91 -4.75
C GLU A 9 -6.22 5.36 -3.98
N ILE A 10 -5.17 5.81 -4.69
CA ILE A 10 -3.87 6.15 -4.08
C ILE A 10 -4.00 7.19 -2.95
N HIS A 11 -4.83 8.22 -3.13
CA HIS A 11 -5.04 9.26 -2.11
C HIS A 11 -5.88 8.78 -0.92
N ALA A 12 -6.57 7.66 -1.06
CA ALA A 12 -7.49 7.11 -0.08
C ALA A 12 -6.88 5.96 0.74
N LEU A 13 -5.70 5.45 0.35
CA LEU A 13 -4.97 4.45 1.12
C LEU A 13 -4.71 4.94 2.54
N SER A 14 -4.92 4.08 3.53
CA SER A 14 -4.77 4.40 4.96
C SER A 14 -3.62 3.62 5.61
N ILE A 15 -3.03 4.20 6.67
CA ILE A 15 -2.00 3.56 7.51
C ILE A 15 -2.57 2.94 8.79
N GLU A 16 -3.88 3.00 9.00
CA GLU A 16 -4.48 2.40 10.19
C GLU A 16 -4.17 0.90 10.28
N GLU A 17 -4.12 0.38 11.51
CA GLU A 17 -3.62 -0.98 11.80
C GLU A 17 -4.36 -2.08 11.03
N SER A 18 -5.65 -1.91 10.78
CA SER A 18 -6.46 -2.81 9.96
C SER A 18 -6.29 -2.61 8.45
N HIS A 19 -5.75 -1.47 8.01
CA HIS A 19 -5.68 -1.05 6.62
C HIS A 19 -4.30 -1.25 5.98
N LEU A 20 -3.24 -1.33 6.79
CA LEU A 20 -1.88 -1.58 6.32
C LEU A 20 -1.25 -2.72 7.11
N ARG A 21 -1.06 -3.88 6.46
CA ARG A 21 -0.53 -5.09 7.11
C ARG A 21 0.59 -5.70 6.30
N PHE A 22 1.77 -5.83 6.90
CA PHE A 22 2.88 -6.59 6.32
C PHE A 22 2.74 -8.06 6.71
N ALA A 23 2.80 -8.95 5.73
CA ALA A 23 2.78 -10.38 5.98
C ALA A 23 4.19 -10.87 6.34
N SER A 24 4.33 -11.52 7.50
CA SER A 24 5.61 -12.10 7.95
C SER A 24 6.04 -13.30 7.12
N SER A 25 5.09 -13.99 6.47
CA SER A 25 5.36 -15.19 5.68
C SER A 25 6.12 -14.87 4.41
N ASP A 26 5.51 -14.09 3.50
CA ASP A 26 6.05 -13.82 2.16
C ASP A 26 6.60 -12.39 1.97
N GLY A 27 6.57 -11.58 3.03
CA GLY A 27 7.01 -10.19 2.99
C GLY A 27 6.08 -9.28 2.19
N SER A 28 4.92 -9.75 1.74
CA SER A 28 3.95 -8.93 1.03
C SER A 28 3.31 -7.86 1.94
N VAL A 29 2.63 -6.90 1.33
CA VAL A 29 1.82 -5.92 2.07
C VAL A 29 0.38 -5.94 1.57
N THR A 30 -0.56 -5.93 2.49
CA THR A 30 -1.99 -5.76 2.23
C THR A 30 -2.38 -4.32 2.54
N LEU A 31 -3.07 -3.68 1.60
CA LEU A 31 -3.50 -2.29 1.66
C LEU A 31 -5.01 -2.18 1.53
N LEU A 32 -5.60 -1.24 2.27
CA LEU A 32 -7.02 -0.88 2.20
C LEU A 32 -7.21 0.64 2.15
N CYS A 33 -8.29 1.07 1.51
CA CYS A 33 -8.70 2.47 1.51
C CYS A 33 -9.41 2.84 2.82
N GLN A 34 -9.37 4.13 3.19
CA GLN A 34 -10.11 4.64 4.35
C GLN A 34 -11.62 4.37 4.23
N PRO A 35 -12.32 4.15 5.35
CA PRO A 35 -13.77 4.08 5.37
C PRO A 35 -14.39 5.37 4.80
N GLY A 36 -15.40 5.22 3.96
CA GLY A 36 -16.07 6.34 3.27
C GLY A 36 -15.47 6.73 1.92
N PHE A 37 -14.33 6.15 1.51
CA PHE A 37 -13.87 6.30 0.14
C PHE A 37 -14.64 5.35 -0.79
N LEU A 38 -15.36 5.92 -1.77
CA LEU A 38 -16.00 5.17 -2.84
C LEU A 38 -15.14 5.24 -4.10
N ALA A 39 -14.55 4.11 -4.49
CA ALA A 39 -13.82 4.04 -5.75
C ALA A 39 -14.78 4.26 -6.93
N LYS A 40 -14.29 4.85 -8.03
CA LYS A 40 -15.11 5.17 -9.22
C LYS A 40 -15.86 3.97 -9.82
N ASN A 41 -15.37 2.77 -9.54
CA ASN A 41 -15.92 1.51 -10.06
C ASN A 41 -16.54 0.64 -8.96
N GLN A 42 -16.79 1.20 -7.78
CA GLN A 42 -17.37 0.51 -6.64
C GLN A 42 -18.81 0.97 -6.45
N LEU A 43 -19.72 0.00 -6.27
CA LEU A 43 -21.09 0.28 -5.87
C LEU A 43 -21.12 0.73 -4.41
N PRO A 44 -21.97 1.69 -4.01
CA PRO A 44 -22.09 2.13 -2.62
C PRO A 44 -22.43 1.00 -1.64
N SER A 45 -23.10 -0.05 -2.11
CA SER A 45 -23.46 -1.25 -1.34
C SER A 45 -22.30 -2.23 -1.13
N MET A 46 -21.18 -2.05 -1.84
CA MET A 46 -20.03 -2.93 -1.75
C MET A 46 -18.95 -2.32 -0.85
N ALA A 47 -18.42 -3.12 0.07
CA ALA A 47 -17.27 -2.73 0.88
C ALA A 47 -15.99 -2.62 0.02
N SER A 48 -15.09 -1.72 0.43
CA SER A 48 -13.76 -1.62 -0.19
C SER A 48 -13.00 -2.92 0.04
N LYS A 49 -12.41 -3.48 -1.02
CA LYS A 49 -11.68 -4.75 -0.94
C LYS A 49 -10.19 -4.49 -0.70
N PRO A 50 -9.57 -5.16 0.27
CA PRO A 50 -8.12 -5.06 0.44
C PRO A 50 -7.41 -5.67 -0.77
N PHE A 51 -6.25 -5.14 -1.12
CA PHE A 51 -5.40 -5.71 -2.16
C PHE A 51 -4.00 -5.99 -1.64
N LYS A 52 -3.40 -7.04 -2.19
CA LYS A 52 -2.07 -7.52 -1.83
C LYS A 52 -1.04 -7.03 -2.85
N VAL A 53 0.06 -6.47 -2.36
CA VAL A 53 1.25 -6.15 -3.14
C VAL A 53 2.33 -7.17 -2.79
N PRO A 54 2.74 -8.02 -3.75
CA PRO A 54 3.75 -9.04 -3.50
C PRO A 54 5.13 -8.40 -3.26
N SER A 55 5.96 -9.07 -2.46
CA SER A 55 7.37 -8.71 -2.33
C SER A 55 8.17 -9.34 -3.46
N LEU A 56 9.07 -8.57 -4.05
CA LEU A 56 10.07 -9.08 -5.00
C LEU A 56 11.29 -9.70 -4.30
N SER A 57 11.34 -9.66 -2.96
CA SER A 57 12.51 -10.14 -2.19
C SER A 57 12.75 -11.65 -2.29
N ARG A 58 11.77 -12.43 -2.76
CA ARG A 58 11.90 -13.88 -2.97
C ARG A 58 12.30 -14.23 -4.40
N THR A 59 12.06 -13.32 -5.35
CA THR A 59 12.34 -13.52 -6.78
C THR A 59 13.67 -12.90 -7.17
N CYS A 60 14.05 -11.78 -6.57
CA CYS A 60 15.33 -11.11 -6.77
C CYS A 60 16.32 -11.56 -5.69
N GLY A 61 17.52 -11.97 -6.10
CA GLY A 61 18.61 -12.38 -5.21
C GLY A 61 19.13 -11.22 -4.35
N ASN A 62 20.03 -11.52 -3.40
CA ASN A 62 20.65 -10.48 -2.57
C ASN A 62 21.53 -9.52 -3.38
N GLU A 63 22.13 -10.01 -4.46
CA GLU A 63 23.06 -9.29 -5.35
C GLU A 63 22.33 -8.66 -6.55
N ASP A 64 21.01 -8.81 -6.62
CA ASP A 64 20.20 -8.33 -7.72
C ASP A 64 19.75 -6.88 -7.48
N GLU A 65 20.20 -5.97 -8.34
CA GLU A 65 19.82 -4.55 -8.30
C GLU A 65 18.30 -4.36 -8.42
N ASP A 66 17.58 -5.28 -9.09
CA ASP A 66 16.11 -5.24 -9.20
C ASP A 66 15.42 -5.36 -7.84
N ARG A 67 16.12 -5.83 -6.81
CA ARG A 67 15.63 -5.79 -5.43
C ARG A 67 15.34 -4.37 -4.95
N LEU A 68 16.02 -3.36 -5.49
CA LEU A 68 15.75 -1.93 -5.23
C LEU A 68 14.37 -1.52 -5.74
N LEU A 69 13.86 -2.19 -6.77
CA LEU A 69 12.55 -1.94 -7.37
C LEU A 69 11.39 -2.56 -6.56
N CYS A 70 11.68 -3.31 -5.48
CA CYS A 70 10.65 -3.95 -4.67
C CYS A 70 9.71 -2.91 -4.02
N PRO A 71 8.41 -2.90 -4.39
CA PRO A 71 7.47 -1.89 -3.91
C PRO A 71 7.26 -1.95 -2.39
N VAL A 72 7.34 -3.15 -1.80
CA VAL A 72 7.24 -3.33 -0.34
C VAL A 72 8.42 -2.66 0.37
N ARG A 73 9.64 -2.80 -0.17
CA ARG A 73 10.84 -2.17 0.38
C ARG A 73 10.72 -0.65 0.32
N SER A 74 10.35 -0.11 -0.82
CA SER A 74 10.13 1.33 -1.02
C SER A 74 9.06 1.88 -0.08
N LEU A 75 7.98 1.12 0.13
CA LEU A 75 6.92 1.50 1.06
C LEU A 75 7.42 1.54 2.51
N LYS A 76 8.17 0.53 2.96
CA LYS A 76 8.75 0.51 4.31
C LYS A 76 9.71 1.69 4.54
N PHE A 77 10.55 1.99 3.55
CA PHE A 77 11.46 3.13 3.60
C PHE A 77 10.69 4.45 3.69
N TYR A 78 9.68 4.63 2.84
CA TYR A 78 8.83 5.81 2.87
C TYR A 78 8.14 5.98 4.23
N LEU A 79 7.50 4.94 4.77
CA LEU A 79 6.83 4.98 6.07
C LEU A 79 7.78 5.38 7.21
N SER A 80 9.01 4.85 7.19
CA SER A 80 10.05 5.22 8.15
C SER A 80 10.41 6.71 8.03
N ARG A 81 10.64 7.17 6.79
CA ARG A 81 11.08 8.54 6.50
C ARG A 81 10.05 9.59 6.91
N VAL A 82 8.77 9.30 6.70
CA VAL A 82 7.69 10.27 6.97
C VAL A 82 7.09 10.14 8.37
N LYS A 83 7.57 9.21 9.21
CA LYS A 83 7.01 8.94 10.53
C LYS A 83 6.98 10.19 11.42
N SER A 84 8.03 11.01 11.39
CA SER A 84 8.15 12.22 12.22
C SER A 84 7.23 13.36 11.78
N ILE A 85 7.00 13.53 10.47
CA ILE A 85 6.22 14.64 9.90
C ILE A 85 4.71 14.32 9.75
N ARG A 86 4.33 13.07 9.96
CA ARG A 86 2.98 12.56 9.71
C ARG A 86 1.93 13.21 10.62
N GLY A 87 2.25 13.40 11.91
CA GLY A 87 1.28 13.85 12.91
C GLY A 87 0.06 12.92 12.98
N PHE A 88 -1.15 13.50 12.98
CA PHE A 88 -2.42 12.77 13.06
C PHE A 88 -2.97 12.28 11.70
N ARG A 89 -2.20 12.40 10.61
CA ARG A 89 -2.67 12.06 9.27
C ARG A 89 -2.74 10.53 9.08
N LYS A 90 -3.93 10.06 8.74
CA LYS A 90 -4.23 8.63 8.51
C LYS A 90 -3.93 8.15 7.08
N ARG A 91 -3.81 9.07 6.11
CA ARG A 91 -3.54 8.72 4.70
C ARG A 91 -2.13 8.17 4.53
N LEU A 92 -1.95 7.17 3.67
CA LEU A 92 -0.66 6.55 3.37
C LEU A 92 0.36 7.57 2.91
N PHE A 93 0.04 8.30 1.85
CA PHE A 93 0.89 9.33 1.29
C PHE A 93 0.60 10.70 1.91
N ILE A 94 1.67 11.43 2.22
CA ILE A 94 1.63 12.82 2.67
C ILE A 94 1.70 13.69 1.41
N PRO A 95 0.83 14.70 1.28
CA PRO A 95 0.86 15.65 0.16
C PRO A 95 2.10 16.55 0.20
#